data_AF-A0A518FP39-F1
#
_entry.id   AF-A0A518FP39-F1
#
_cell.length_a   1.000
_cell.length_b   1.000
_cell.length_c   1.000
_cell.angle_alpha   90.00
_cell.angle_beta   90.00
_cell.angle_gamma   90.00
#
_symmetry.space_group_name_H-M   'P 1'
#
loop_
_entity.id
_entity.type
_entity.pdbx_description
1 polymer ?
#
loop_
_entity_poly.entity_id
_entity_poly.type
_entity_poly.pdbx_seq_one_letter_code
_entity_poly.pdbx_strand_id
1 'polypeptide(L)'
;MSYNLSEFLTKTPYDTEVCPFDDSSGRAVFAARWYDFEFNDPLEFHIFLFRFSCVLQPYIQGIRGDELEEFFFPDNDAMTRSTREHESHQFQDLEAMHWLNRDLSFAKIPWLQDYDHSRSMVLPGDDFPELLAFGKAGYLTIFVADEVG
;
A
#
# COMPACT_ATOMS: atom_id res chain seq x y z
N MET A 1 16.50 -12.03 12.27
CA MET A 1 15.60 -11.31 13.18
C MET A 1 14.22 -11.85 12.91
N SER A 2 13.43 -12.21 13.93
CA SER A 2 12.03 -12.57 13.76
C SER A 2 11.19 -11.29 13.80
N TYR A 3 10.49 -10.97 12.71
CA TYR A 3 9.54 -9.87 12.69
C TYR A 3 8.26 -10.27 13.44
N ASN A 4 7.62 -9.31 14.08
CA ASN A 4 6.38 -9.52 14.81
C ASN A 4 5.26 -8.60 14.29
N LEU A 5 4.01 -8.97 14.58
CA LEU A 5 2.86 -8.17 14.19
C LEU A 5 2.86 -6.79 14.88
N SER A 6 3.45 -6.68 16.08
CA SER A 6 3.49 -5.42 16.81
C SER A 6 4.30 -4.34 16.09
N GLU A 7 5.30 -4.69 15.28
CA GLU A 7 5.98 -3.75 14.38
C GLU A 7 5.06 -3.13 13.34
N PHE A 8 4.06 -3.86 12.83
CA PHE A 8 3.03 -3.28 11.96
C PHE A 8 2.08 -2.40 12.77
N LEU A 9 1.67 -2.86 13.95
CA LEU A 9 0.70 -2.16 14.80
C LEU A 9 1.21 -0.81 15.34
N THR A 10 2.52 -0.60 15.40
CA THR A 10 3.11 0.71 15.78
C THR A 10 3.13 1.71 14.63
N LYS A 11 2.96 1.26 13.39
CA LYS A 11 2.96 2.08 12.16
C LYS A 11 1.75 1.76 11.29
N THR A 12 0.56 1.73 11.88
CA THR A 12 -0.67 1.50 11.10
C THR A 12 -1.00 2.71 10.22
N PRO A 13 -1.61 2.49 9.04
CA PRO A 13 -2.09 3.60 8.24
C PRO A 13 -3.19 4.35 8.99
N TYR A 14 -3.18 5.67 8.89
CA TYR A 14 -4.15 6.54 9.57
C TYR A 14 -5.43 6.73 8.75
N ASP A 15 -5.35 6.56 7.42
CA ASP A 15 -6.50 6.50 6.52
C ASP A 15 -6.39 5.26 5.64
N THR A 16 -7.52 4.59 5.44
CA THR A 16 -7.66 3.39 4.61
C THR A 16 -8.92 3.47 3.78
N GLU A 17 -8.92 2.89 2.58
CA GLU A 17 -10.10 2.83 1.71
C GLU A 17 -10.16 1.49 0.97
N VAL A 18 -11.37 0.97 0.79
CA VAL A 18 -11.64 -0.23 -0.01
C VAL A 18 -12.68 0.14 -1.07
N CYS A 19 -12.36 -0.04 -2.34
CA CYS A 19 -13.29 0.13 -3.44
C CYS A 19 -13.48 -1.19 -4.19
N PRO A 20 -14.56 -1.95 -3.89
CA PRO A 20 -14.86 -3.20 -4.58
C PRO A 20 -15.08 -3.00 -6.08
N PHE A 21 -14.74 -4.02 -6.87
CA PHE A 21 -15.13 -4.08 -8.26
C PHE A 21 -16.64 -4.38 -8.36
N ASP A 22 -17.29 -3.86 -9.41
CA ASP A 22 -18.70 -4.19 -9.73
C ASP A 22 -18.81 -5.47 -10.58
N ASP A 23 -17.73 -6.25 -10.64
CA ASP A 23 -17.75 -7.59 -11.18
C ASP A 23 -17.76 -8.58 -10.00
N SER A 24 -18.41 -9.72 -10.16
CA SER A 24 -18.48 -10.74 -9.11
C SER A 24 -17.13 -11.47 -8.89
N SER A 25 -16.00 -10.80 -9.14
CA SER A 25 -14.66 -11.36 -8.98
C SER A 25 -14.25 -11.47 -7.51
N GLY A 26 -14.88 -10.70 -6.62
CA GLY A 26 -14.45 -10.60 -5.22
C GLY A 26 -13.12 -9.85 -5.09
N ARG A 27 -12.77 -8.97 -6.04
CA ARG A 27 -11.58 -8.11 -5.98
C ARG A 27 -11.95 -6.68 -5.60
N ALA A 28 -11.01 -5.99 -4.99
CA ALA A 28 -11.14 -4.58 -4.64
C ALA A 28 -9.84 -3.81 -4.85
N VAL A 29 -9.97 -2.49 -5.03
CA VAL A 29 -8.85 -1.55 -4.90
C VAL A 29 -8.70 -1.22 -3.42
N PHE A 30 -7.51 -1.45 -2.88
CA PHE A 30 -7.13 -1.14 -1.51
C PHE A 30 -6.19 0.06 -1.50
N ALA A 31 -6.44 1.00 -0.61
CA ALA A 31 -5.57 2.15 -0.40
C ALA A 31 -5.31 2.40 1.08
N ALA A 32 -4.08 2.80 1.38
CA ALA A 32 -3.66 3.12 2.74
C ALA A 32 -2.68 4.30 2.75
N ARG A 33 -2.82 5.19 3.73
CA ARG A 33 -2.01 6.39 3.89
C ARG A 33 -1.40 6.52 5.28
N TRP A 34 -0.14 6.95 5.32
CA TRP A 34 0.68 7.19 6.53
C TRP A 34 1.20 8.62 6.56
N TYR A 35 1.49 9.14 7.76
CA TYR A 35 2.05 10.48 7.89
C TYR A 35 3.49 10.51 7.37
N ASP A 36 3.98 11.70 7.04
CA ASP A 36 5.34 11.92 6.53
C ASP A 36 6.44 11.56 7.55
N PHE A 37 6.14 11.66 8.84
CA PHE A 37 7.08 11.32 9.92
C PHE A 37 7.17 9.82 10.23
N GLU A 38 6.30 8.98 9.66
CA GLU A 38 6.30 7.53 9.94
C GLU A 38 7.51 6.82 9.33
N PHE A 39 8.09 7.38 8.26
CA PHE A 39 9.23 6.80 7.54
C PHE A 39 10.24 7.89 7.22
N ASN A 40 11.53 7.58 7.40
CA ASN A 40 12.62 8.52 7.13
C ASN A 40 12.78 8.81 5.64
N ASP A 41 12.48 7.83 4.80
CA ASP A 41 12.58 7.93 3.35
C ASP A 41 11.65 6.93 2.61
N PRO A 42 11.47 7.09 1.29
CA PRO A 42 10.63 6.19 0.50
C PRO A 42 11.11 4.74 0.41
N LEU A 43 12.39 4.45 0.66
CA LEU A 43 12.90 3.09 0.68
C LEU A 43 12.47 2.38 1.98
N GLU A 44 12.52 3.06 3.13
CA GLU A 44 12.00 2.53 4.39
C GLU A 44 10.51 2.18 4.27
N PHE A 45 9.72 3.08 3.67
CA PHE A 45 8.31 2.82 3.38
C PHE A 45 8.11 1.59 2.49
N HIS A 46 8.89 1.47 1.41
CA HIS A 46 8.80 0.33 0.50
C HIS A 46 9.18 -1.00 1.19
N ILE A 47 10.23 -1.01 2.01
CA ILE A 47 10.61 -2.17 2.83
C ILE A 47 9.48 -2.57 3.78
N PHE A 48 8.85 -1.58 4.43
CA PHE A 48 7.75 -1.81 5.35
C PHE A 48 6.56 -2.49 4.67
N LEU A 49 6.13 -1.98 3.51
CA LEU A 49 5.02 -2.56 2.76
C LEU A 49 5.31 -4.00 2.32
N PHE A 50 6.51 -4.28 1.80
CA PHE A 50 6.88 -5.64 1.42
C PHE A 50 6.88 -6.60 2.61
N ARG A 51 7.34 -6.13 3.77
CA ARG A 51 7.41 -6.94 4.99
C ARG A 51 6.03 -7.30 5.52
N PHE A 52 5.09 -6.37 5.47
CA PHE A 52 3.76 -6.48 6.10
C PHE A 52 2.61 -6.56 5.10
N SER A 53 2.89 -6.86 3.83
CA SER A 53 1.87 -6.96 2.78
C SER A 53 0.76 -7.97 3.12
N CYS A 54 1.12 -9.08 3.76
CA CYS A 54 0.20 -10.13 4.21
C CYS A 54 -0.90 -9.65 5.17
N VAL A 55 -0.62 -8.63 5.98
CA VAL A 55 -1.57 -8.09 6.96
C VAL A 55 -2.17 -6.76 6.54
N LEU A 56 -1.57 -6.08 5.56
CA LEU A 56 -2.05 -4.79 5.11
C LEU A 56 -3.47 -4.88 4.53
N GLN A 57 -3.72 -5.83 3.64
CA GLN A 57 -5.05 -5.99 3.04
C GLN A 57 -6.13 -6.37 4.07
N PRO A 58 -5.97 -7.40 4.93
CA PRO A 58 -6.90 -7.66 6.03
C PRO A 58 -7.16 -6.42 6.91
N TYR A 59 -6.10 -5.65 7.19
CA TYR A 59 -6.24 -4.41 7.93
C TYR A 59 -7.08 -3.38 7.15
N ILE A 60 -6.87 -3.16 5.86
CA ILE A 60 -7.70 -2.20 5.12
C ILE A 60 -9.19 -2.66 5.11
N GLN A 61 -9.48 -3.96 5.14
CA GLN A 61 -10.84 -4.53 5.24
C GLN A 61 -11.47 -4.51 6.64
N GLY A 62 -10.75 -4.05 7.65
CA GLY A 62 -11.30 -3.90 9.01
C GLY A 62 -10.95 -5.02 10.00
N ILE A 63 -10.13 -6.01 9.61
CA ILE A 63 -9.61 -7.04 10.53
C ILE A 63 -8.57 -6.39 11.46
N ARG A 64 -8.73 -6.54 12.78
CA ARG A 64 -7.93 -5.80 13.79
C ARG A 64 -7.51 -6.70 14.95
N GLY A 65 -6.47 -6.25 15.66
CA GLY A 65 -6.02 -6.88 16.89
C GLY A 65 -5.59 -8.33 16.65
N ASP A 66 -6.03 -9.23 17.52
CA ASP A 66 -5.63 -10.64 17.54
C ASP A 66 -6.07 -11.40 16.27
N GLU A 67 -7.18 -11.00 15.63
CA GLU A 67 -7.64 -11.61 14.37
C GLU A 67 -6.63 -11.42 13.23
N LEU A 68 -5.82 -10.36 13.31
CA LEU A 68 -4.79 -10.08 12.31
C LEU A 68 -3.59 -11.04 12.42
N GLU A 69 -3.41 -11.73 13.56
CA GLU A 69 -2.35 -12.72 13.74
C GLU A 69 -2.54 -13.93 12.80
N GLU A 70 -3.78 -14.27 12.45
CA GLU A 70 -4.08 -15.37 11.53
C GLU A 70 -3.57 -15.12 10.10
N PHE A 71 -3.35 -13.85 9.76
CA PHE A 71 -2.85 -13.39 8.46
C PHE A 71 -1.36 -13.07 8.47
N PHE A 72 -0.70 -13.14 9.63
CA PHE A 72 0.65 -12.63 9.79
C PHE A 72 1.71 -13.63 9.31
N PHE A 73 2.19 -13.41 8.09
CA PHE A 73 3.30 -14.14 7.47
C PHE A 73 4.32 -13.14 6.91
N PRO A 74 5.20 -12.57 7.76
CA PRO A 74 6.11 -11.51 7.31
C PRO A 74 7.12 -12.04 6.29
N ASP A 75 7.41 -11.24 5.26
CA ASP A 75 8.45 -11.58 4.29
C ASP A 75 9.84 -11.32 4.89
N ASN A 76 10.59 -12.40 5.14
CA ASN A 76 11.94 -12.32 5.67
C ASN A 76 12.96 -11.72 4.69
N ASP A 77 12.68 -11.82 3.39
CA ASP A 77 13.50 -11.29 2.30
C ASP A 77 13.02 -9.91 1.83
N ALA A 78 12.04 -9.32 2.52
CA ALA A 78 11.43 -8.02 2.18
C ALA A 78 12.49 -6.96 1.90
N MET A 79 13.54 -6.86 2.73
CA MET A 79 14.60 -5.87 2.56
C MET A 79 15.34 -6.05 1.22
N THR A 80 15.78 -7.26 0.92
CA THR A 80 16.50 -7.58 -0.31
C THR A 80 15.63 -7.35 -1.54
N ARG A 81 14.37 -7.80 -1.50
CA ARG A 81 13.42 -7.66 -2.61
C ARG A 81 13.05 -6.20 -2.86
N SER A 82 12.58 -5.50 -1.83
CA SER A 82 12.18 -4.08 -1.95
C SER A 82 13.34 -3.18 -2.36
N THR A 83 14.57 -3.44 -1.89
CA THR A 83 15.75 -2.66 -2.33
C THR A 83 15.99 -2.86 -3.82
N ARG A 84 15.97 -4.10 -4.31
CA ARG A 84 16.12 -4.39 -5.73
C ARG A 84 15.02 -3.73 -6.56
N GLU A 85 13.77 -3.83 -6.11
CA GLU A 85 12.62 -3.24 -6.81
C GLU A 85 12.67 -1.70 -6.78
N HIS A 86 13.14 -1.11 -5.69
CA HIS A 86 13.33 0.34 -5.56
C HIS A 86 14.48 0.87 -6.43
N GLU A 87 15.49 0.05 -6.70
CA GLU A 87 16.58 0.40 -7.62
C GLU A 87 16.16 0.24 -9.08
N SER A 88 15.31 -0.76 -9.39
CA SER A 88 14.80 -1.00 -10.74
C SER A 88 13.66 -0.06 -11.15
N HIS A 89 12.87 0.43 -10.19
CA HIS A 89 11.78 1.36 -10.39
C HIS A 89 12.08 2.69 -9.71
N GLN A 90 12.03 3.80 -10.46
CA GLN A 90 12.30 5.12 -9.89
C GLN A 90 11.02 5.88 -9.60
N PHE A 91 11.03 6.63 -8.50
CA PHE A 91 10.02 7.63 -8.22
C PHE A 91 10.07 8.75 -9.25
N GLN A 92 8.96 8.93 -9.95
CA GLN A 92 8.75 9.92 -11.00
C GLN A 92 7.74 10.97 -10.55
N ASP A 93 7.75 12.12 -11.23
CA ASP A 93 6.76 13.19 -11.03
C ASP A 93 5.41 12.77 -11.64
N LEU A 94 4.75 11.86 -10.95
CA LEU A 94 3.45 11.30 -11.28
C LEU A 94 2.58 11.38 -10.03
N GLU A 95 1.46 12.09 -10.16
CA GLU A 95 0.52 12.26 -9.06
C GLU A 95 -0.35 11.01 -8.90
N ALA A 96 -0.53 10.58 -7.64
CA ALA A 96 -1.33 9.41 -7.33
C ALA A 96 -2.78 9.51 -7.84
N MET A 97 -3.38 10.69 -7.77
CA MET A 97 -4.74 10.93 -8.28
C MET A 97 -4.80 10.80 -9.81
N HIS A 98 -3.78 11.29 -10.53
CA HIS A 98 -3.68 11.12 -11.97
C HIS A 98 -3.51 9.65 -12.37
N TRP A 99 -2.68 8.90 -11.64
CA TRP A 99 -2.52 7.46 -11.85
C TRP A 99 -3.82 6.71 -11.59
N LEU A 100 -4.49 6.96 -10.46
CA LEU A 100 -5.76 6.32 -10.12
C LEU A 100 -6.81 6.55 -11.20
N ASN A 101 -6.96 7.78 -11.68
CA ASN A 101 -7.90 8.11 -12.75
C ASN A 101 -7.56 7.46 -14.10
N ARG A 102 -6.28 7.16 -14.37
CA ARG A 102 -5.84 6.52 -15.61
C ARG A 102 -6.03 5.01 -15.58
N ASP A 103 -5.57 4.36 -14.51
CA ASP A 103 -5.45 2.91 -14.43
C ASP A 103 -6.62 2.25 -13.70
N LEU A 104 -7.28 2.98 -12.78
CA LEU A 104 -8.35 2.48 -11.92
C LEU A 104 -9.50 3.51 -11.83
N SER A 105 -9.92 4.07 -12.97
CA SER A 105 -10.87 5.21 -13.06
C SER A 105 -12.22 5.04 -12.36
N PHE A 106 -12.61 3.81 -12.04
CA PHE A 106 -13.84 3.50 -11.29
C PHE A 106 -13.67 3.70 -9.78
N ALA A 107 -12.43 3.59 -9.27
CA ALA A 107 -12.13 3.64 -7.86
C ALA A 107 -12.20 5.07 -7.32
N LYS A 108 -12.80 5.22 -6.13
CA LYS A 108 -12.95 6.51 -5.46
C LYS A 108 -12.32 6.45 -4.09
N ILE A 109 -11.29 7.27 -3.88
CA ILE A 109 -10.60 7.42 -2.60
C ILE A 109 -10.89 8.85 -2.09
N PRO A 110 -11.85 9.04 -1.16
CA PRO A 110 -12.38 10.38 -0.81
C PRO A 110 -11.35 11.34 -0.24
N TRP A 111 -10.33 10.81 0.43
CA TRP A 111 -9.26 11.58 1.07
C TRP A 111 -8.06 11.82 0.17
N LEU A 112 -8.02 11.27 -1.05
CA LEU A 112 -6.97 11.51 -2.02
C LEU A 112 -7.24 12.81 -2.78
N GLN A 113 -6.35 13.78 -2.64
CA GLN A 113 -6.45 15.09 -3.30
C GLN A 113 -5.31 15.31 -4.30
N ASP A 114 -5.53 16.22 -5.26
CA ASP A 114 -4.51 16.61 -6.22
C ASP A 114 -3.27 17.17 -5.52
N TYR A 115 -2.09 16.84 -6.05
CA TYR A 115 -0.78 17.23 -5.51
C TYR A 115 -0.43 16.77 -4.08
N ASP A 116 -1.27 15.97 -3.40
CA ASP A 116 -0.98 15.44 -2.06
C ASP A 116 0.16 14.43 -2.07
N HIS A 117 0.19 13.57 -3.09
CA HIS A 117 1.23 12.58 -3.34
C HIS A 117 1.75 12.75 -4.76
N SER A 118 2.70 13.68 -4.93
CA SER A 118 3.15 14.18 -6.23
C SER A 118 4.29 13.36 -6.84
N ARG A 119 4.91 12.48 -6.06
CA ARG A 119 5.96 11.57 -6.54
C ARG A 119 5.50 10.14 -6.32
N SER A 120 5.58 9.33 -7.36
CA SER A 120 5.14 7.94 -7.30
C SER A 120 6.06 6.99 -8.03
N MET A 121 6.04 5.75 -7.59
CA MET A 121 6.67 4.59 -8.18
C MET A 121 5.57 3.59 -8.52
N VAL A 122 5.52 3.14 -9.76
CA VAL A 122 4.55 2.13 -10.21
C VAL A 122 5.28 0.79 -10.24
N LEU A 123 4.77 -0.16 -9.47
CA LEU A 123 5.29 -1.51 -9.40
C LEU A 123 4.43 -2.43 -10.29
N PRO A 124 5.04 -3.40 -10.98
CA PRO A 124 4.28 -4.44 -11.67
C PRO A 124 3.53 -5.27 -10.62
N GLY A 125 2.24 -5.50 -10.84
CA GLY A 125 1.46 -6.52 -10.13
C GLY A 125 0.99 -7.61 -11.08
N ASP A 126 0.38 -8.66 -10.53
CA ASP A 126 -0.01 -9.85 -11.31
C ASP A 126 -1.02 -9.50 -12.41
N ASP A 127 -2.15 -8.89 -12.00
CA ASP A 127 -3.21 -8.45 -12.91
C ASP A 127 -3.27 -6.94 -13.08
N PHE A 128 -2.94 -6.18 -12.02
CA PHE A 128 -2.99 -4.72 -11.99
C PHE A 128 -1.70 -4.16 -11.36
N PRO A 129 -1.20 -3.02 -11.86
CA PRO A 129 -0.06 -2.37 -11.24
C PRO A 129 -0.38 -1.87 -9.82
N GLU A 130 0.62 -1.86 -8.95
CA GLU A 130 0.58 -1.21 -7.64
C GLU A 130 1.24 0.17 -7.73
N LEU A 131 0.72 1.12 -6.96
CA LEU A 131 1.27 2.46 -6.83
C LEU A 131 1.81 2.67 -5.42
N LEU A 132 3.08 3.04 -5.31
CA LEU A 132 3.64 3.67 -4.12
C LEU A 132 3.81 5.16 -4.38
N ALA A 133 3.37 6.01 -3.46
CA ALA A 133 3.50 7.45 -3.64
C ALA A 133 3.84 8.16 -2.33
N PHE A 134 4.45 9.33 -2.45
CA PHE A 134 4.68 10.22 -1.32
C PHE A 134 4.55 11.69 -1.72
N GLY A 135 4.33 12.55 -0.73
CA GLY A 135 4.25 13.99 -0.91
C GLY A 135 3.92 14.71 0.39
N LYS A 136 3.27 15.87 0.30
CA LYS A 136 2.90 16.71 1.45
C LYS A 136 1.91 16.04 2.41
N ALA A 137 1.15 15.05 1.94
CA ALA A 137 0.19 14.31 2.75
C ALA A 137 0.77 13.03 3.39
N GLY A 138 2.07 12.77 3.18
CA GLY A 138 2.78 11.60 3.69
C GLY A 138 2.97 10.53 2.62
N TYR A 139 2.86 9.26 3.03
CA TYR A 139 3.11 8.08 2.20
C TYR A 139 1.80 7.36 1.88
N LEU A 140 1.73 6.75 0.70
CA LEU A 140 0.54 6.12 0.14
C LEU A 140 0.90 4.84 -0.60
N THR A 141 0.07 3.81 -0.44
CA THR A 141 0.00 2.68 -1.38
C THR A 141 -1.41 2.51 -1.92
N ILE A 142 -1.52 2.12 -3.20
CA ILE A 142 -2.76 1.71 -3.86
C ILE A 142 -2.48 0.43 -4.64
N PHE A 143 -3.23 -0.63 -4.36
CA PHE A 143 -3.09 -1.92 -5.02
C PHE A 143 -4.44 -2.63 -5.22
N VAL A 144 -4.48 -3.65 -6.07
CA VAL A 144 -5.65 -4.52 -6.27
C VAL A 144 -5.35 -5.88 -5.68
N ALA A 145 -6.30 -6.44 -4.95
CA ALA A 145 -6.23 -7.81 -4.42
C ALA A 145 -7.62 -8.46 -4.36
N ASP A 146 -7.65 -9.77 -4.14
CA ASP A 146 -8.87 -10.50 -3.80
C ASP A 146 -9.28 -10.14 -2.37
N GLU A 147 -10.56 -9.92 -2.09
CA GLU A 147 -11.08 -9.68 -0.75
C GLU A 147 -10.84 -10.90 0.16
N VAL A 148 -10.43 -10.66 1.41
CA VAL A 148 -10.41 -11.70 2.44
C VAL A 148 -11.85 -12.13 2.74
N GLY A 149 -12.13 -13.42 2.59
CA GLY A 149 -13.43 -14.06 2.85
C GLY A 149 -13.47 -14.92 4.10
#